data_AF-A0A927MBY8-F1
#
_entry.id   AF-A0A927MBY8-F1
#
_cell.length_a   1.000
_cell.length_b   1.000
_cell.length_c   1.000
_cell.angle_alpha   90.00
_cell.angle_beta   90.00
_cell.angle_gamma   90.00
#
_symmetry.space_group_name_H-M   'P 1'
#
loop_
_entity.id
_entity.type
_entity.pdbx_description
1 polymer ?
#
loop_
_entity_poly.entity_id
_entity_poly.type
_entity_poly.pdbx_seq_one_letter_code
_entity_poly.pdbx_strand_id
1 'polypeptide(L)'
;MEAQREGYSGGIVAVASDDTFAHTYPDLRTMREDPIMGPDSHHRNDLEFFDVNGRRLLPVFGPTRKLTELREAAGDPDPGLLQRRLAAVVRHAENHLRAHPELTEPFGLTVEAAIATLPRPETEDLAETLAAFPHQDRPQVPAAWWQPRTLVHAHAGNWFHNALHAAGWTHP
;
A
#
# COMPACT_ATOMS: atom_id res chain seq x y z
N MET A 1 22.63 28.91 0.96
CA MET A 1 22.63 27.43 0.95
C MET A 1 21.56 27.00 1.93
N GLU A 2 20.33 26.80 1.46
CA GLU A 2 19.28 26.19 2.29
C GLU A 2 19.59 24.70 2.41
N ALA A 3 19.74 24.23 3.65
CA ALA A 3 19.81 22.82 3.94
C ALA A 3 18.51 22.17 3.43
N GLN A 4 18.64 21.16 2.57
CA GLN A 4 17.55 20.23 2.26
C GLN A 4 17.08 19.68 3.61
N ARG A 5 15.92 20.15 4.09
CA ARG A 5 15.27 19.51 5.23
C ARG A 5 15.00 18.08 4.80
N GLU A 6 15.55 17.16 5.59
CA GLU A 6 15.35 15.72 5.45
C GLU A 6 13.85 15.45 5.26
N GLY A 7 13.53 14.59 4.30
CA GLY A 7 12.15 14.27 3.93
C GLY A 7 11.35 13.74 5.12
N TYR A 8 10.02 13.67 4.95
CA TYR A 8 9.13 13.09 5.95
C TYR A 8 9.66 11.72 6.42
N SER A 9 9.99 11.64 7.72
CA SER A 9 10.67 10.48 8.34
C SER A 9 9.72 9.62 9.20
N GLY A 10 8.45 10.00 9.28
CA GLY A 10 7.41 9.14 9.81
C GLY A 10 6.96 8.13 8.76
N GLY A 11 6.36 7.03 9.20
CA GLY A 11 5.70 6.09 8.30
C GLY A 11 4.62 6.79 7.48
N ILE A 12 4.56 6.48 6.20
CA ILE A 12 3.62 7.04 5.22
C ILE A 12 2.68 5.93 4.78
N VAL A 13 1.41 6.26 4.63
CA VAL A 13 0.39 5.38 4.10
C VAL A 13 -0.16 6.03 2.84
N ALA A 14 0.04 5.38 1.70
CA ALA A 14 -0.58 5.75 0.43
C ALA A 14 -1.86 4.93 0.27
N VAL A 15 -2.97 5.58 -0.05
CA VAL A 15 -4.27 4.94 -0.30
C VAL A 15 -4.83 5.48 -1.60
N ALA A 16 -5.26 4.61 -2.51
CA ALA A 16 -5.96 5.03 -3.71
C ALA A 16 -7.27 5.73 -3.35
N SER A 17 -7.62 6.77 -4.10
CA SER A 17 -8.76 7.66 -3.85
C SER A 17 -10.11 6.94 -3.92
N ASP A 18 -10.14 5.78 -4.58
CA ASP A 18 -11.28 4.87 -4.70
C ASP A 18 -11.23 3.68 -3.72
N ASP A 19 -10.28 3.68 -2.79
CA ASP A 19 -10.04 2.63 -1.79
C ASP A 19 -9.80 1.23 -2.38
N THR A 20 -9.24 1.14 -3.59
CA THR A 20 -8.90 -0.15 -4.23
C THR A 20 -7.49 -0.66 -3.89
N PHE A 21 -6.62 0.22 -3.41
CA PHE A 21 -5.21 -0.07 -3.14
C PHE A 21 -4.70 0.74 -1.93
N ALA A 22 -3.80 0.15 -1.17
CA ALA A 22 -2.99 0.88 -0.21
C ALA A 22 -1.61 0.24 -0.04
N HIS A 23 -0.64 1.09 0.27
CA HIS A 23 0.75 0.70 0.52
C HIS A 23 1.32 1.56 1.66
N THR A 24 2.21 0.98 2.45
CA THR A 24 2.92 1.72 3.50
C THR A 24 4.40 1.86 3.15
N TYR A 25 4.97 3.01 3.50
CA TYR A 25 6.37 3.34 3.31
C TYR A 25 6.98 3.76 4.65
N PRO A 26 8.22 3.35 4.97
CA PRO A 26 8.88 3.74 6.21
C PRO A 26 9.22 5.24 6.23
N ASP A 27 9.54 5.81 5.07
CA ASP A 27 9.96 7.20 4.90
C ASP A 27 9.75 7.66 3.44
N LEU A 28 9.89 8.97 3.22
CA LEU A 28 9.75 9.58 1.89
C LEU A 28 10.84 9.11 0.91
N ARG A 29 12.04 8.75 1.37
CA ARG A 29 13.13 8.32 0.49
C ARG A 29 12.76 6.99 -0.17
N THR A 30 12.34 6.01 0.62
CA THR A 30 11.88 4.70 0.16
C THR A 30 10.68 4.85 -0.79
N MET A 31 9.69 5.69 -0.43
CA MET A 31 8.55 5.99 -1.28
C MET A 31 8.94 6.57 -2.66
N ARG A 32 9.98 7.41 -2.74
CA ARG A 32 10.44 8.01 -4.01
C ARG A 32 11.19 7.02 -4.91
N GLU A 33 11.70 5.93 -4.34
CA GLU A 33 12.35 4.85 -5.07
C GLU A 33 11.32 3.89 -5.70
N ASP A 34 10.07 3.91 -5.24
CA ASP A 34 8.99 3.12 -5.80
C ASP A 34 8.57 3.65 -7.20
N PRO A 35 8.61 2.83 -8.27
CA PRO A 35 8.23 3.23 -9.62
C PRO A 35 6.84 3.89 -9.73
N ILE A 36 5.92 3.53 -8.83
CA ILE A 36 4.58 4.14 -8.70
C ILE A 36 4.60 5.66 -8.50
N MET A 37 5.64 6.20 -7.87
CA MET A 37 5.81 7.63 -7.61
C MET A 37 6.57 8.35 -8.72
N GLY A 38 6.89 7.63 -9.79
CA GLY A 38 7.59 8.14 -10.96
C GLY A 38 6.80 9.21 -11.73
N PRO A 39 7.50 10.04 -12.54
CA PRO A 39 6.90 11.10 -13.33
C PRO A 39 5.86 10.60 -14.35
N ASP A 40 6.00 9.35 -14.77
CA ASP A 40 5.21 8.69 -15.82
C ASP A 40 4.10 7.79 -15.26
N SER A 41 3.96 7.70 -13.93
CA SER A 41 2.88 6.95 -13.30
C SER A 41 1.56 7.71 -13.43
N HIS A 42 0.57 7.10 -14.08
CA HIS A 42 -0.78 7.64 -14.18
C HIS A 42 -1.49 7.64 -12.82
N HIS A 43 -1.14 6.69 -11.95
CA HIS A 43 -1.83 6.44 -10.69
C HIS A 43 -1.44 7.40 -9.55
N ARG A 44 -0.31 8.13 -9.66
CA ARG A 44 0.15 9.00 -8.56
C ARG A 44 -0.84 10.10 -8.17
N ASN A 45 -1.68 10.53 -9.11
CA ASN A 45 -2.68 11.58 -8.87
C ASN A 45 -3.92 11.03 -8.18
N ASP A 46 -4.09 9.71 -8.22
CA ASP A 46 -5.20 9.00 -7.61
C ASP A 46 -4.83 8.49 -6.21
N LEU A 47 -3.65 8.83 -5.69
CA LEU A 47 -3.22 8.48 -4.34
C LEU A 47 -3.41 9.64 -3.37
N GLU A 48 -4.00 9.33 -2.22
CA GLU A 48 -3.97 10.17 -1.03
C GLU A 48 -2.93 9.63 -0.04
N PHE A 49 -2.27 10.53 0.68
CA PHE A 49 -1.20 10.19 1.61
C PHE A 49 -1.60 10.54 3.03
N PHE A 50 -1.22 9.68 3.97
CA PHE A 50 -1.42 9.84 5.39
C PHE A 50 -0.15 9.50 6.16
N ASP A 51 0.00 10.04 7.36
CA ASP A 51 0.93 9.47 8.33
C ASP A 51 0.31 8.32 9.13
N VAL A 52 1.12 7.68 9.96
CA VAL A 52 0.70 6.58 10.85
C VAL A 52 -0.37 6.97 11.87
N ASN A 53 -0.62 8.25 12.10
CA ASN A 53 -1.64 8.76 13.02
C ASN A 53 -2.93 9.16 12.29
N GLY A 54 -3.00 9.01 10.96
CA GLY A 54 -4.15 9.43 10.16
C GLY A 54 -4.16 10.91 9.77
N ARG A 55 -3.04 11.63 9.92
CA ARG A 55 -2.90 12.99 9.40
C ARG A 55 -2.69 12.93 7.89
N ARG A 56 -3.49 13.68 7.13
CA ARG A 56 -3.32 13.83 5.68
C ARG A 56 -1.98 14.50 5.36
N LEU A 57 -1.29 13.98 4.35
CA LEU A 57 -0.06 14.53 3.80
C LEU A 57 -0.32 15.01 2.36
N LEU A 58 0.11 16.21 2.05
CA LEU A 58 -0.01 16.85 0.75
C LEU A 58 1.28 16.63 -0.05
N PRO A 59 1.23 15.99 -1.22
CA PRO A 59 2.41 15.78 -2.05
C PRO A 59 2.85 17.09 -2.70
N VAL A 60 4.15 17.35 -2.64
CA VAL A 60 4.79 18.47 -3.34
C VAL A 60 5.67 17.89 -4.42
N PHE A 61 5.39 18.27 -5.67
CA PHE A 61 6.14 17.83 -6.84
C PHE A 61 7.09 18.92 -7.31
N GLY A 62 8.33 18.52 -7.61
CA GLY A 62 9.34 19.41 -8.19
C GLY A 62 9.12 19.67 -9.68
N PRO A 63 9.98 20.47 -10.33
CA PRO A 63 9.87 20.82 -11.75
C PRO A 63 9.89 19.62 -12.71
N THR A 64 10.56 18.53 -12.31
CA THR A 64 10.60 17.27 -13.07
C THR A 64 9.37 16.38 -12.83
N ARG A 65 8.32 16.93 -12.19
CA ARG A 65 7.14 16.21 -11.70
C ARG A 65 7.47 15.04 -10.77
N LYS A 66 8.67 14.97 -10.21
CA LYS A 66 8.99 13.97 -9.19
C LYS A 66 8.47 14.43 -7.84
N LEU A 67 7.91 13.52 -7.05
CA LEU A 67 7.59 13.80 -5.65
C LEU A 67 8.88 14.26 -4.96
N THR A 68 8.85 15.39 -4.27
CA THR A 68 10.01 15.96 -3.59
C THR A 68 9.83 16.06 -2.09
N GLU A 69 8.59 16.28 -1.64
CA GLU A 69 8.26 16.52 -0.25
C GLU A 69 6.82 16.06 0.01
N LEU A 70 6.53 15.69 1.26
CA LEU A 70 5.18 15.53 1.80
C LEU A 70 5.01 16.56 2.91
N ARG A 71 3.95 17.36 2.82
CA ARG A 71 3.61 18.36 3.83
C ARG A 71 2.39 17.95 4.61
N GLU A 72 2.43 18.13 5.92
CA GLU A 72 1.23 17.95 6.73
C GLU A 72 0.11 18.88 6.27
N ALA A 73 -1.07 18.33 6.01
CA ALA A 73 -2.26 19.11 5.73
C ALA A 73 -2.73 19.85 7.00
N ALA A 74 -3.37 21.00 6.81
CA ALA A 74 -4.06 21.68 7.89
C ALA A 74 -5.26 20.85 8.36
N GLY A 75 -5.35 20.61 9.66
CA GLY A 75 -6.39 19.79 10.28
C GLY A 75 -5.83 18.89 11.38
N ASP A 76 -6.70 18.27 12.15
CA ASP A 76 -6.30 17.26 13.13
C ASP A 76 -6.15 15.89 12.45
N PRO A 77 -5.28 14.99 12.97
CA PRO A 77 -5.21 13.62 12.49
C PRO A 77 -6.57 12.93 12.66
N ASP A 78 -7.02 12.20 11.64
CA ASP A 78 -8.25 11.40 11.69
C ASP A 78 -7.89 9.91 11.51
N PRO A 79 -7.43 9.23 12.58
CA PRO A 79 -7.10 7.81 12.53
C PRO A 79 -8.32 6.96 12.15
N GLY A 80 -9.53 7.39 12.51
CA GLY A 80 -10.77 6.69 12.16
C GLY A 80 -11.06 6.73 10.67
N LEU A 81 -10.78 7.84 9.99
CA LEU A 81 -10.85 7.93 8.53
C LEU A 81 -9.86 6.96 7.89
N LEU A 82 -8.59 7.00 8.29
CA LEU A 82 -7.57 6.11 7.73
C LEU A 82 -7.97 4.64 7.92
N GLN A 83 -8.42 4.26 9.10
CA GLN A 83 -8.87 2.90 9.41
C GLN A 83 -10.05 2.46 8.53
N ARG A 84 -11.07 3.31 8.33
CA ARG A 84 -12.21 3.02 7.43
C ARG A 84 -11.78 2.79 5.99
N ARG A 85 -10.79 3.56 5.51
CA ARG A 85 -10.26 3.41 4.16
C ARG A 85 -9.46 2.12 3.99
N LEU A 86 -8.61 1.79 4.96
CA LEU A 86 -7.90 0.51 4.97
C LEU A 86 -8.87 -0.68 5.02
N ALA A 87 -9.97 -0.57 5.79
CA ALA A 87 -11.04 -1.57 5.77
C ALA A 87 -11.70 -1.71 4.39
N ALA A 88 -11.92 -0.62 3.68
CA ALA A 88 -12.45 -0.63 2.32
C ALA A 88 -11.49 -1.31 1.33
N VAL A 89 -10.18 -1.04 1.43
CA VAL A 89 -9.14 -1.71 0.63
C VAL A 89 -9.13 -3.22 0.88
N VAL A 90 -9.19 -3.66 2.15
CA VAL A 90 -9.26 -5.10 2.47
C VAL A 90 -10.52 -5.74 1.89
N ARG A 91 -11.67 -5.08 2.01
CA ARG A 91 -12.94 -5.56 1.46
C ARG A 91 -12.92 -5.64 -0.07
N HIS A 92 -12.26 -4.68 -0.73
CA HIS A 92 -12.03 -4.73 -2.17
C HIS A 92 -11.20 -5.95 -2.56
N ALA A 93 -10.07 -6.19 -1.88
CA ALA A 93 -9.24 -7.37 -2.10
C ALA A 93 -10.02 -8.68 -1.86
N GLU A 94 -10.82 -8.75 -0.80
CA GLU A 94 -11.69 -9.90 -0.51
C GLU A 94 -12.68 -10.18 -1.66
N ASN A 95 -13.38 -9.14 -2.14
CA ASN A 95 -14.31 -9.26 -3.25
C ASN A 95 -13.61 -9.70 -4.54
N HIS A 96 -12.43 -9.15 -4.81
CA HIS A 96 -11.63 -9.50 -5.97
C HIS A 96 -11.19 -10.97 -5.93
N LEU A 97 -10.71 -11.46 -4.78
CA LEU A 97 -10.31 -12.87 -4.61
C LEU A 97 -11.49 -13.84 -4.80
N ARG A 98 -12.70 -13.46 -4.39
CA ARG A 98 -13.90 -14.26 -4.67
C ARG A 98 -14.26 -14.30 -6.15
N ALA A 99 -14.06 -13.20 -6.86
CA ALA A 99 -14.30 -13.12 -8.30
C ALA A 99 -13.21 -13.83 -9.13
N HIS A 100 -12.00 -13.91 -8.58
CA HIS A 100 -10.79 -14.41 -9.25
C HIS A 100 -10.10 -15.52 -8.44
N PRO A 101 -10.74 -16.70 -8.27
CA PRO A 101 -10.18 -17.82 -7.51
C PRO A 101 -8.83 -18.30 -8.05
N GLU A 102 -8.56 -18.12 -9.35
CA GLU A 102 -7.29 -18.46 -10.00
C GLU A 102 -6.08 -17.76 -9.38
N LEU A 103 -6.28 -16.64 -8.68
CA LEU A 103 -5.19 -15.89 -8.03
C LEU A 103 -4.62 -16.60 -6.80
N THR A 104 -5.39 -17.49 -6.16
CA THR A 104 -4.92 -18.23 -4.96
C THR A 104 -4.25 -19.56 -5.31
N GLU A 105 -4.47 -20.09 -6.52
CA GLU A 105 -3.95 -21.37 -6.97
C GLU A 105 -2.40 -21.47 -6.92
N PRO A 106 -1.62 -20.45 -7.35
CA PRO A 106 -0.16 -20.52 -7.30
C PRO A 106 0.41 -20.63 -5.88
N PHE A 107 -0.40 -20.27 -4.87
CA PHE A 107 -0.04 -20.30 -3.46
C PHE A 107 -0.55 -21.57 -2.76
N GLY A 108 -1.27 -22.45 -3.48
CA GLY A 108 -1.88 -23.65 -2.90
C GLY A 108 -2.96 -23.35 -1.86
N LEU A 109 -3.55 -22.14 -1.91
CA LEU A 109 -4.59 -21.69 -0.98
C LEU A 109 -5.96 -21.82 -1.63
N THR A 110 -6.97 -22.19 -0.83
CA THR A 110 -8.36 -21.93 -1.21
C THR A 110 -8.66 -20.44 -1.06
N VAL A 111 -9.66 -19.94 -1.79
CA VAL A 111 -10.12 -18.55 -1.64
C VAL A 111 -10.44 -18.21 -0.19
N GLU A 112 -11.15 -19.07 0.52
CA GLU A 112 -11.48 -18.83 1.94
C GLU A 112 -10.25 -18.83 2.86
N ALA A 113 -9.28 -19.73 2.62
CA ALA A 113 -8.02 -19.71 3.37
C ALA A 113 -7.23 -18.43 3.09
N ALA A 114 -7.24 -17.94 1.85
CA ALA A 114 -6.60 -16.69 1.47
C ALA A 114 -7.29 -15.49 2.13
N ILE A 115 -8.62 -15.41 2.09
CA ILE A 115 -9.42 -14.37 2.74
C ILE A 115 -9.22 -14.37 4.26
N ALA A 116 -9.07 -15.55 4.88
CA ALA A 116 -8.82 -15.67 6.31
C ALA A 116 -7.47 -15.07 6.77
N THR A 117 -6.52 -14.89 5.84
CA THR A 117 -5.21 -14.26 6.14
C THR A 117 -5.18 -12.76 5.91
N LEU A 118 -6.25 -12.16 5.38
CA LEU A 118 -6.33 -10.71 5.20
C LEU A 118 -6.40 -9.99 6.56
N PRO A 119 -5.80 -8.78 6.68
CA PRO A 119 -5.93 -7.96 7.88
C PRO A 119 -7.40 -7.69 8.22
N ARG A 120 -7.69 -7.33 9.48
CA ARG A 120 -9.05 -6.96 9.91
C ARG A 120 -9.07 -5.55 10.50
N PRO A 121 -8.98 -4.51 9.66
CA PRO A 121 -8.88 -3.13 10.11
C PRO A 121 -10.04 -2.67 10.99
N GLU A 122 -11.22 -3.31 10.92
CA GLU A 122 -12.38 -2.94 11.75
C GLU A 122 -12.32 -3.50 13.18
N THR A 123 -11.46 -4.48 13.44
CA THR A 123 -11.31 -5.12 14.77
C THR A 123 -9.94 -4.93 15.38
N GLU A 124 -8.94 -4.61 14.57
CA GLU A 124 -7.55 -4.32 14.97
C GLU A 124 -7.39 -2.83 15.30
N ASP A 125 -6.38 -2.48 16.09
CA ASP A 125 -6.01 -1.07 16.19
C ASP A 125 -5.29 -0.59 14.91
N LEU A 126 -5.14 0.73 14.75
CA LEU A 126 -4.54 1.29 13.54
C LEU A 126 -3.07 0.87 13.38
N ALA A 127 -2.31 0.74 14.46
CA ALA A 127 -0.89 0.37 14.36
C ALA A 127 -0.73 -1.10 13.91
N GLU A 128 -1.54 -2.00 14.46
CA GLU A 128 -1.63 -3.41 14.05
C GLU A 128 -2.06 -3.52 12.59
N THR A 129 -3.10 -2.76 12.21
CA THR A 129 -3.56 -2.69 10.82
C THR A 129 -2.42 -2.29 9.89
N LEU A 130 -1.72 -1.19 10.19
CA LEU A 130 -0.64 -0.68 9.36
C LEU A 130 0.51 -1.67 9.23
N ALA A 131 0.87 -2.38 10.31
CA ALA A 131 1.93 -3.40 10.30
C ALA A 131 1.60 -4.62 9.43
N ALA A 132 0.32 -4.86 9.17
CA ALA A 132 -0.18 -5.94 8.32
C ALA A 132 -0.24 -5.55 6.84
N PHE A 133 -0.30 -4.25 6.52
CA PHE A 133 -0.23 -3.78 5.13
C PHE A 133 1.17 -3.95 4.55
N PRO A 134 1.30 -4.01 3.21
CA PRO A 134 2.60 -4.17 2.58
C PRO A 134 3.55 -3.03 2.89
N HIS A 135 4.78 -3.39 3.26
CA HIS A 135 5.89 -2.49 3.53
C HIS A 135 7.01 -2.76 2.51
N GLN A 136 7.56 -1.70 1.90
CA GLN A 136 8.60 -1.82 0.87
C GLN A 136 9.92 -2.40 1.41
N ASP A 137 10.15 -2.35 2.73
CA ASP A 137 11.36 -2.90 3.38
C ASP A 137 11.32 -4.43 3.57
N ARG A 138 10.19 -5.08 3.26
CA ARG A 138 10.14 -6.56 3.25
C ARG A 138 10.66 -7.05 1.89
N PRO A 139 11.50 -8.11 1.85
CA PRO A 139 12.06 -8.62 0.60
C PRO A 139 10.93 -8.98 -0.37
N GLN A 140 10.74 -8.12 -1.37
CA GLN A 140 9.86 -8.38 -2.50
C GLN A 140 10.47 -9.53 -3.29
N VAL A 141 9.67 -10.55 -3.60
CA VAL A 141 10.09 -11.56 -4.57
C VAL A 141 10.18 -10.83 -5.93
N PRO A 142 11.30 -10.87 -6.64
CA PRO A 142 11.43 -10.14 -7.91
C PRO A 142 10.33 -10.56 -8.89
N ALA A 143 9.86 -9.65 -9.75
CA ALA A 143 8.89 -9.98 -10.79
C ALA A 143 9.36 -11.10 -11.77
N ALA A 144 10.62 -11.53 -11.76
CA ALA A 144 11.04 -12.73 -12.50
C ALA A 144 10.66 -14.05 -11.79
N TRP A 145 10.15 -13.98 -10.56
CA TRP A 145 9.86 -15.10 -9.66
C TRP A 145 8.36 -15.40 -9.56
N TRP A 146 7.54 -14.91 -10.51
CA TRP A 146 6.20 -15.44 -10.81
C TRP A 146 6.23 -16.88 -11.36
N GLN A 147 7.20 -17.70 -10.92
CA GLN A 147 7.23 -19.11 -11.23
C GLN A 147 6.61 -19.88 -10.07
N PRO A 148 5.64 -20.79 -10.33
CA PRO A 148 4.87 -21.50 -9.29
C PRO A 148 5.69 -22.27 -8.24
N ARG A 149 6.99 -22.49 -8.46
CA ARG A 149 7.82 -23.40 -7.65
C ARG A 149 8.60 -22.75 -6.51
N THR A 150 8.73 -21.42 -6.48
CA THR A 150 9.47 -20.70 -5.42
C THR A 150 8.58 -20.06 -4.35
N LEU A 151 7.25 -20.17 -4.49
CA LEU A 151 6.23 -19.54 -3.63
C LEU A 151 6.02 -20.20 -2.26
N VAL A 152 6.64 -21.36 -1.99
CA VAL A 152 6.40 -22.17 -0.78
C VAL A 152 6.89 -21.51 0.52
N HIS A 153 7.58 -20.36 0.45
CA HIS A 153 8.07 -19.63 1.63
C HIS A 153 7.67 -18.15 1.67
N ALA A 154 6.69 -17.72 0.87
CA ALA A 154 6.23 -16.35 0.92
C ALA A 154 5.56 -16.07 2.27
N HIS A 155 6.22 -15.28 3.13
CA HIS A 155 5.63 -14.72 4.35
C HIS A 155 4.26 -14.12 4.01
N ALA A 156 3.26 -14.22 4.90
CA ALA A 156 1.89 -13.75 4.67
C ALA A 156 1.81 -12.31 4.11
N GLY A 157 2.77 -11.44 4.45
CA GLY A 157 2.89 -10.09 3.90
C GLY A 157 3.19 -10.02 2.39
N ASN A 158 3.89 -11.01 1.82
CA ASN A 158 4.17 -11.07 0.37
C ASN A 158 2.94 -11.53 -0.42
N TRP A 159 2.12 -12.43 0.13
CA TRP A 159 0.85 -12.83 -0.48
C TRP A 159 -0.13 -11.67 -0.54
N PHE A 160 -0.40 -11.01 0.60
CA PHE A 160 -1.37 -9.91 0.66
C PHE A 160 -0.96 -8.72 -0.21
N HIS A 161 0.33 -8.38 -0.26
CA HIS A 161 0.87 -7.40 -1.20
C HIS A 161 0.54 -7.74 -2.65
N ASN A 162 0.78 -8.99 -3.07
CA ASN A 162 0.48 -9.43 -4.43
C ASN A 162 -1.03 -9.40 -4.73
N ALA A 163 -1.87 -9.78 -3.76
CA ALA A 163 -3.32 -9.74 -3.90
C ALA A 163 -3.83 -8.30 -4.09
N LEU A 164 -3.27 -7.32 -3.36
CA LEU A 164 -3.59 -5.90 -3.55
C LEU A 164 -3.20 -5.39 -4.94
N HIS A 165 -2.01 -5.78 -5.43
CA HIS A 165 -1.60 -5.43 -6.79
C HIS A 165 -2.50 -6.04 -7.86
N ALA A 166 -2.94 -7.29 -7.69
CA ALA A 166 -3.90 -7.92 -8.61
C ALA A 166 -5.29 -7.25 -8.54
N ALA A 167 -5.73 -6.84 -7.36
CA ALA A 167 -7.08 -6.34 -7.14
C ALA A 167 -7.31 -4.88 -7.57
N GLY A 168 -6.33 -4.00 -7.39
CA GLY A 168 -6.52 -2.55 -7.58
C GLY A 168 -5.51 -1.87 -8.48
N TRP A 169 -4.34 -2.48 -8.71
CA TRP A 169 -3.28 -1.82 -9.46
C TRP A 169 -3.39 -2.00 -10.98
N THR A 170 -4.05 -3.07 -11.43
CA THR A 170 -4.30 -3.32 -12.86
C THR A 170 -5.65 -2.78 -13.30
N HIS A 171 -5.84 -1.46 -13.21
CA HIS A 171 -6.80 -0.80 -14.10
C HIS A 171 -6.02 -0.19 -15.27
N PRO A 172 -6.39 -0.54 -16.53
CA PRO A 172 -5.62 -0.29 -17.74
C PRO A 172 -5.38 1.20 -18.06
#